data_AF-A0A6G5QEQ9-F1
#
_entry.id   AF-A0A6G5QEQ9-F1
#
_cell.length_a   1.000
_cell.length_b   1.000
_cell.length_c   1.000
_cell.angle_alpha   90.00
_cell.angle_beta   90.00
_cell.angle_gamma   90.00
#
_symmetry.space_group_name_H-M   'P 1'
#
loop_
_entity.id
_entity.type
_entity.pdbx_description
1 polymer ?
#
loop_
_entity_poly.entity_id
_entity_poly.type
_entity_poly.pdbx_seq_one_letter_code
_entity_poly.pdbx_strand_id
1 'polypeptide(L)'
;MQQLLTELFTTFIVFMSIVIFAVYKSKREKSQNLKEFSDFFGVYGDSFIEICNNLAKDNKIKIINKNMSVSEFVSVLGVENFKTQIKSDEILDQKSISECVKALKEPLTLGIYALKDGDYYAFLLNKTELFVVINLANNLGESIIFCD
;
A
#
# COMPACT_ATOMS: atom_id res chain seq x y z
N MET A 1 47.34 -29.07 3.63
CA MET A 1 46.00 -29.26 4.24
C MET A 1 45.60 -28.11 5.17
N GLN A 2 46.44 -27.68 6.13
CA GLN A 2 46.10 -26.57 7.05
C GLN A 2 45.84 -25.22 6.35
N GLN A 3 46.60 -24.84 5.32
CA GLN A 3 46.36 -23.61 4.55
C GLN A 3 44.98 -23.61 3.86
N LEU A 4 44.65 -24.68 3.13
CA LEU A 4 43.33 -24.86 2.50
C LEU A 4 42.19 -24.80 3.52
N LEU A 5 42.33 -25.42 4.69
CA LEU A 5 41.35 -25.34 5.77
C LEU A 5 41.19 -23.91 6.32
N THR A 6 42.28 -23.17 6.45
CA THR A 6 42.27 -21.78 6.95
C THR A 6 41.63 -20.84 5.94
N GLU A 7 41.93 -20.99 4.65
CA GLU A 7 41.31 -20.20 3.57
C GLU A 7 39.81 -20.49 3.44
N LEU A 8 39.41 -21.76 3.51
CA LEU A 8 38.00 -22.15 3.48
C LEU A 8 37.23 -21.55 4.66
N PHE A 9 37.81 -21.62 5.87
CA PHE A 9 37.22 -21.08 7.08
C PHE A 9 37.14 -19.54 7.06
N THR A 10 38.19 -18.87 6.58
CA THR A 10 38.21 -17.42 6.44
C THR A 10 37.16 -16.95 5.42
N THR A 11 37.06 -17.64 4.28
CA THR A 11 36.04 -17.37 3.26
C THR A 11 34.63 -17.55 3.82
N PHE A 12 34.41 -18.61 4.61
CA PHE A 12 33.14 -18.85 5.29
C PHE A 12 32.78 -17.73 6.29
N ILE A 13 33.73 -17.29 7.12
CA ILE A 13 33.49 -16.17 8.07
C ILE A 13 33.17 -14.87 7.34
N VAL A 14 33.90 -14.56 6.27
CA VAL A 14 33.64 -13.37 5.45
C VAL A 14 32.23 -13.44 4.86
N PHE A 15 31.84 -14.60 4.30
CA PHE A 15 30.50 -14.79 3.77
C PHE A 15 29.41 -14.62 4.83
N MET A 16 29.58 -15.21 6.02
CA MET A 16 28.66 -15.04 7.14
C MET A 16 28.54 -13.57 7.56
N SER A 17 29.64 -12.84 7.60
CA SER A 17 29.65 -11.42 7.95
C SER A 17 28.88 -10.57 6.94
N ILE A 18 29.02 -10.87 5.64
CA ILE A 18 28.27 -10.20 4.56
C ILE A 18 26.77 -10.47 4.69
N VAL A 19 26.38 -11.73 4.93
CA VAL A 19 24.97 -12.11 5.09
C VAL A 19 24.36 -11.41 6.32
N ILE A 20 25.04 -11.43 7.46
CA ILE A 20 24.58 -10.75 8.68
C ILE A 20 24.42 -9.25 8.43
N PHE A 21 25.40 -8.62 7.78
CA PHE A 21 25.34 -7.21 7.43
C PHE A 21 24.17 -6.88 6.50
N ALA A 22 23.95 -7.70 5.47
CA ALA A 22 22.83 -7.51 4.53
C ALA A 22 21.47 -7.63 5.24
N VAL A 23 21.30 -8.64 6.11
CA VAL A 23 20.08 -8.80 6.93
C VAL A 23 19.88 -7.61 7.86
N TYR A 24 20.93 -7.16 8.54
CA TYR A 24 20.85 -6.00 9.42
C TYR A 24 20.46 -4.73 8.66
N LYS A 25 21.10 -4.47 7.51
CA LYS A 25 20.79 -3.32 6.65
C LYS A 25 19.34 -3.36 6.17
N SER A 26 18.88 -4.51 5.67
CA SER A 26 17.49 -4.69 5.21
C SER A 26 16.47 -4.45 6.32
N LYS A 27 16.72 -4.96 7.54
CA LYS A 27 15.83 -4.71 8.70
C LYS A 27 15.76 -3.23 9.05
N ARG A 28 16.91 -2.53 9.03
CA ARG A 28 16.97 -1.11 9.33
C ARG A 28 16.23 -0.27 8.29
N GLU A 29 16.44 -0.56 7.00
CA GLU A 29 15.74 0.12 5.90
C GLU A 29 14.23 -0.09 6.00
N LYS A 30 13.78 -1.33 6.24
CA LYS A 30 12.36 -1.63 6.43
C LYS A 30 11.75 -0.84 7.59
N SER A 31 12.44 -0.77 8.73
CA SER A 31 11.98 0.01 9.90
C SER A 31 11.90 1.50 9.62
N GLN A 32 12.88 2.06 8.90
CA GLN A 32 12.87 3.46 8.52
C GLN A 32 11.74 3.77 7.53
N ASN A 33 11.58 2.96 6.49
CA ASN A 33 10.53 3.13 5.49
C ASN A 33 9.13 3.02 6.12
N LEU A 34 8.97 2.14 7.12
CA LEU A 34 7.71 2.01 7.85
C LEU A 34 7.40 3.26 8.67
N LYS A 35 8.43 3.81 9.32
CA LYS A 35 8.32 5.06 10.05
C LYS A 35 7.96 6.22 9.12
N GLU A 36 8.58 6.32 7.95
CA GLU A 36 8.25 7.36 6.96
C GLU A 36 6.79 7.28 6.49
N PHE A 37 6.29 6.06 6.23
CA PHE A 37 4.87 5.84 5.90
C PHE A 37 3.94 6.23 7.06
N SER A 38 4.30 5.83 8.29
CA SER A 38 3.57 6.16 9.51
C SER A 38 3.51 7.66 9.78
N ASP A 39 4.64 8.34 9.67
CA ASP A 39 4.79 9.78 9.88
C ASP A 39 3.99 10.58 8.82
N PHE A 40 3.94 10.12 7.57
CA PHE A 40 3.14 10.75 6.51
C PHE A 40 1.66 10.85 6.88
N PHE A 41 1.08 9.80 7.48
CA PHE A 41 -0.32 9.80 7.88
C PHE A 41 -0.56 10.26 9.34
N GLY A 42 0.51 10.41 10.11
CA GLY A 42 0.44 10.66 11.56
C GLY A 42 -0.21 9.50 12.34
N VAL A 43 -0.01 8.25 11.89
CA VAL A 43 -0.61 7.05 12.49
C VAL A 43 0.46 5.98 12.67
N TYR A 44 0.65 5.52 13.90
CA TYR A 44 1.65 4.52 14.26
C TYR A 44 1.14 3.08 14.12
N GLY A 45 2.06 2.17 13.82
CA GLY A 45 1.83 0.72 13.75
C GLY A 45 3.13 -0.04 13.48
N ASP A 46 3.17 -1.32 13.84
CA ASP A 46 4.35 -2.18 13.73
C ASP A 46 4.49 -2.81 12.32
N SER A 47 3.47 -2.64 11.47
CA SER A 47 3.48 -3.10 10.08
C SER A 47 2.62 -2.21 9.17
N PHE A 48 2.86 -2.29 7.86
CA PHE A 48 2.06 -1.56 6.86
C PHE A 48 0.56 -1.87 6.99
N ILE A 49 0.21 -3.15 7.13
CA ILE A 49 -1.18 -3.60 7.29
C ILE A 49 -1.80 -3.04 8.58
N GLU A 50 -1.05 -3.01 9.68
CA GLU A 50 -1.54 -2.42 10.92
C GLU A 50 -1.79 -0.91 10.79
N ILE A 51 -0.88 -0.19 10.12
CA ILE A 51 -1.08 1.23 9.83
C ILE A 51 -2.33 1.41 8.97
N CYS A 52 -2.49 0.65 7.88
CA CYS A 52 -3.69 0.70 7.04
C CYS A 52 -4.98 0.39 7.83
N ASN A 53 -4.96 -0.61 8.72
CA ASN A 53 -6.09 -0.89 9.60
C ASN A 53 -6.43 0.29 10.51
N ASN A 54 -5.42 0.96 11.08
CA ASN A 54 -5.64 2.14 11.91
C ASN A 54 -6.15 3.32 11.07
N LEU A 55 -5.65 3.52 9.85
CA LEU A 55 -6.18 4.52 8.91
C LEU A 55 -7.64 4.24 8.53
N ALA A 56 -8.01 2.98 8.36
CA ALA A 56 -9.40 2.60 8.06
C ALA A 56 -10.32 2.87 9.26
N LYS A 57 -9.87 2.56 10.49
CA LYS A 57 -10.59 2.91 11.72
C LYS A 57 -10.79 4.42 11.88
N ASP A 58 -9.76 5.20 11.54
CA ASP A 58 -9.81 6.67 11.54
C ASP A 58 -10.55 7.25 10.33
N ASN A 59 -11.15 6.38 9.49
CA ASN A 59 -11.90 6.76 8.30
C ASN A 59 -11.10 7.53 7.23
N LYS A 60 -9.76 7.52 7.34
CA LYS A 60 -8.79 8.17 6.43
C LYS A 60 -8.63 7.39 5.12
N ILE A 61 -8.80 6.08 5.17
CA ILE A 61 -8.91 5.21 3.98
C ILE A 61 -10.17 4.36 4.10
N LYS A 62 -10.66 3.82 2.99
CA LYS A 62 -11.86 2.98 2.97
C LYS A 62 -11.51 1.52 2.72
N ILE A 63 -12.41 0.62 3.09
CA ILE A 63 -12.32 -0.80 2.73
C ILE A 63 -13.42 -1.07 1.72
N ILE A 64 -13.04 -1.66 0.58
CA ILE A 64 -13.95 -2.03 -0.51
C ILE A 64 -13.84 -3.54 -0.77
N ASN A 65 -14.90 -4.15 -1.30
CA ASN A 65 -14.94 -5.58 -1.61
C ASN A 65 -15.22 -5.76 -3.11
N LYS A 66 -14.59 -6.75 -3.75
CA LYS A 66 -14.83 -7.07 -5.18
C LYS A 66 -16.29 -7.44 -5.52
N ASN A 67 -17.07 -7.88 -4.54
CA ASN A 67 -18.45 -8.32 -4.74
C ASN A 67 -19.45 -7.19 -4.48
N MET A 68 -18.98 -5.98 -4.13
CA MET A 68 -19.87 -4.84 -3.92
C MET A 68 -20.41 -4.33 -5.25
N SER A 69 -21.60 -3.73 -5.20
CA SER A 69 -22.16 -3.01 -6.35
C SER A 69 -21.47 -1.67 -6.56
N VAL A 70 -21.59 -1.10 -7.76
CA VAL A 70 -21.08 0.24 -8.06
C VAL A 70 -21.72 1.30 -7.15
N SER A 71 -23.01 1.17 -6.84
CA SER A 71 -23.72 2.10 -5.94
C SER A 71 -23.19 2.04 -4.50
N GLU A 72 -22.88 0.85 -4.00
CA GLU A 72 -22.21 0.67 -2.70
C GLU A 72 -20.79 1.25 -2.72
N PHE A 73 -20.03 1.04 -3.80
CA PHE A 73 -18.68 1.56 -3.94
C PHE A 73 -18.64 3.09 -3.86
N VAL A 74 -19.52 3.76 -4.60
CA VAL A 74 -19.68 5.23 -4.57
C VAL A 74 -20.09 5.70 -3.17
N SER A 75 -20.96 4.95 -2.48
CA SER A 75 -21.39 5.27 -1.13
C SER A 75 -20.24 5.16 -0.11
N VAL A 76 -19.41 4.12 -0.22
CA VAL A 76 -18.23 3.91 0.63
C VAL A 76 -17.18 5.00 0.43
N LEU A 77 -16.95 5.40 -0.83
CA LEU A 77 -16.02 6.49 -1.16
C LEU A 77 -16.57 7.89 -0.85
N GLY A 78 -17.87 8.02 -0.55
CA GLY A 78 -18.54 9.29 -0.31
C GLY A 78 -19.07 9.89 -1.61
N VAL A 79 -20.40 9.96 -1.73
CA VAL A 79 -21.11 10.46 -2.93
C VAL A 79 -20.71 11.91 -3.24
N GLU A 80 -20.34 12.68 -2.23
CA GLU A 80 -19.86 14.06 -2.32
C GLU A 80 -18.53 14.21 -3.10
N ASN A 81 -17.74 13.14 -3.22
CA ASN A 81 -16.44 13.17 -3.90
C ASN A 81 -16.55 13.01 -5.42
N PHE A 82 -17.76 12.79 -5.95
CA PHE A 82 -18.00 12.60 -7.38
C PHE A 82 -18.66 13.84 -8.02
N LYS A 83 -18.27 14.14 -9.26
CA LYS A 83 -18.82 15.22 -10.11
C LYS A 83 -20.24 14.90 -10.55
N THR A 84 -20.54 13.62 -10.81
CA THR A 84 -21.83 13.12 -11.27
C THR A 84 -22.33 12.01 -10.37
N GLN A 85 -23.65 11.86 -10.29
CA GLN A 85 -24.25 10.82 -9.50
C GLN A 85 -24.20 9.50 -10.27
N ILE A 86 -23.34 8.59 -9.85
CA ILE A 86 -23.21 7.25 -10.43
C ILE A 86 -24.12 6.32 -9.62
N LYS A 87 -25.09 5.70 -10.30
CA LYS A 87 -25.94 4.66 -9.72
C LYS A 87 -26.03 3.51 -10.69
N SER A 88 -25.38 2.41 -10.35
CA SER A 88 -25.49 1.13 -11.04
C SER A 88 -25.53 0.02 -9.99
N ASP A 89 -26.40 -0.96 -10.22
CA ASP A 89 -26.51 -2.17 -9.39
C ASP A 89 -25.63 -3.30 -9.93
N GLU A 90 -24.84 -3.03 -10.98
CA GLU A 90 -23.84 -3.95 -11.49
C GLU A 90 -22.74 -4.18 -10.44
N ILE A 91 -22.19 -5.40 -10.46
CA ILE A 91 -21.05 -5.78 -9.62
C ILE A 91 -19.84 -4.95 -10.07
N LEU A 92 -19.05 -4.49 -9.11
CA LEU A 92 -17.85 -3.71 -9.35
C LEU A 92 -16.84 -4.51 -10.18
N ASP A 93 -16.57 -4.05 -11.40
CA ASP A 93 -15.50 -4.56 -12.25
C ASP A 93 -14.43 -3.48 -12.54
N GLN A 94 -13.37 -3.86 -13.26
CA GLN A 94 -12.29 -2.94 -13.60
C GLN A 94 -12.77 -1.74 -14.43
N LYS A 95 -13.74 -1.93 -15.33
CA LYS A 95 -14.27 -0.89 -16.19
C LYS A 95 -15.11 0.10 -15.36
N SER A 96 -15.98 -0.40 -14.50
CA SER A 96 -16.78 0.41 -13.57
C SER A 96 -15.90 1.22 -12.62
N ILE A 97 -14.78 0.66 -12.14
CA ILE A 97 -13.81 1.40 -11.32
C ILE A 97 -13.23 2.58 -12.11
N SER A 98 -12.76 2.37 -13.35
CA SER A 98 -12.21 3.46 -14.18
C SER A 98 -13.27 4.54 -14.47
N GLU A 99 -14.52 4.16 -14.73
CA GLU A 99 -15.62 5.12 -14.91
C GLU A 99 -15.89 5.92 -13.62
N CYS A 100 -15.88 5.26 -12.45
CA CYS A 100 -16.03 5.93 -11.16
C CYS A 100 -14.88 6.90 -10.90
N VAL A 101 -13.64 6.50 -11.17
CA VAL A 101 -12.45 7.33 -10.96
C VAL A 101 -12.48 8.57 -11.85
N LYS A 102 -12.88 8.44 -13.12
CA LYS A 102 -13.05 9.59 -14.03
C LYS A 102 -14.13 10.57 -13.58
N ALA A 103 -15.12 10.06 -12.85
CA ALA A 103 -16.18 10.88 -12.28
C ALA A 103 -15.79 11.53 -10.94
N LEU A 104 -14.61 11.28 -10.37
CA LEU A 104 -14.15 11.96 -9.16
C LEU A 104 -13.95 13.47 -9.39
N LYS A 105 -14.21 14.27 -8.35
CA LYS A 105 -13.88 15.70 -8.33
C LYS A 105 -12.38 15.88 -8.28
N GLU A 106 -11.84 16.72 -9.15
CA GLU A 106 -10.43 17.08 -9.09
C GLU A 106 -10.13 17.83 -7.77
N PRO A 107 -8.96 17.60 -7.14
CA PRO A 107 -7.81 16.81 -7.61
C PRO A 107 -7.78 15.35 -7.12
N LEU A 108 -8.93 14.80 -6.69
CA LEU A 108 -9.00 13.46 -6.10
C LEU A 108 -8.71 12.37 -7.13
N THR A 109 -8.07 11.32 -6.65
CA THR A 109 -7.77 10.09 -7.38
C THR A 109 -7.80 8.91 -6.41
N LEU A 110 -7.80 7.71 -6.95
CA LEU A 110 -7.96 6.47 -6.19
C LEU A 110 -6.73 5.59 -6.31
N GLY A 111 -6.21 5.16 -5.17
CA GLY A 111 -5.27 4.04 -5.08
C GLY A 111 -5.92 2.85 -4.42
N ILE A 112 -5.60 1.64 -4.88
CA ILE A 112 -6.15 0.40 -4.32
C ILE A 112 -5.00 -0.53 -3.89
N TYR A 113 -5.09 -1.05 -2.66
CA TYR A 113 -4.21 -2.10 -2.15
C TYR A 113 -5.01 -3.37 -1.87
N ALA A 114 -4.60 -4.50 -2.46
CA ALA A 114 -5.31 -5.77 -2.31
C ALA A 114 -4.95 -6.49 -1.01
N LEU A 115 -5.96 -6.86 -0.24
CA LEU A 115 -5.84 -7.74 0.92
C LEU A 115 -5.92 -9.22 0.48
N LYS A 116 -5.36 -10.10 1.31
CA LYS A 116 -5.34 -11.56 1.02
C LYS A 116 -6.73 -12.19 0.96
N ASP A 117 -7.70 -11.61 1.66
CA ASP A 117 -9.06 -12.14 1.79
C ASP A 117 -10.00 -11.67 0.66
N GLY A 118 -9.49 -10.87 -0.28
CA GLY A 118 -10.25 -10.36 -1.44
C GLY A 118 -10.93 -9.01 -1.22
N ASP A 119 -10.73 -8.40 -0.05
CA ASP A 119 -11.02 -6.99 0.20
C ASP A 119 -9.86 -6.11 -0.29
N TYR A 120 -10.08 -4.80 -0.34
CA TYR A 120 -9.05 -3.84 -0.71
C TYR A 120 -9.11 -2.60 0.17
N TYR A 121 -7.95 -2.02 0.47
CA TYR A 121 -7.90 -0.65 0.96
C TYR A 121 -7.98 0.31 -0.22
N ALA A 122 -8.86 1.30 -0.09
CA ALA A 122 -9.07 2.36 -1.04
C ALA A 122 -8.55 3.69 -0.46
N PHE A 123 -7.52 4.23 -1.11
CA PHE A 123 -6.88 5.50 -0.81
C PHE A 123 -7.47 6.57 -1.72
N LEU A 124 -8.43 7.34 -1.21
CA LEU A 124 -9.01 8.48 -1.91
C LEU A 124 -8.29 9.76 -1.46
N LEU A 125 -7.29 10.17 -2.24
CA LEU A 125 -6.39 11.28 -1.91
C LEU A 125 -6.22 12.20 -3.12
N ASN A 126 -5.59 13.36 -2.93
CA ASN A 126 -5.19 14.15 -4.09
C ASN A 126 -4.06 13.44 -4.87
N LYS A 127 -3.93 13.75 -6.17
CA LYS A 127 -2.98 13.05 -7.05
C LYS A 127 -1.53 13.08 -6.53
N THR A 128 -1.07 14.21 -6.03
CA THR A 128 0.30 14.37 -5.53
C THR A 128 0.53 13.53 -4.26
N GLU A 129 -0.39 13.56 -3.30
CA GLU A 129 -0.36 12.74 -2.09
C GLU A 129 -0.40 11.26 -2.43
N LEU A 130 -1.27 10.85 -3.35
CA LEU A 130 -1.36 9.44 -3.72
C LEU A 130 -0.03 8.92 -4.30
N PHE A 131 0.67 9.70 -5.11
CA PHE A 131 2.00 9.31 -5.60
C PHE A 131 3.03 9.18 -4.48
N VAL A 132 2.99 10.06 -3.48
CA VAL A 132 3.86 9.93 -2.29
C VAL A 132 3.55 8.63 -1.56
N VAL A 133 2.27 8.33 -1.33
CA VAL A 133 1.81 7.11 -0.67
C VAL A 133 2.23 5.85 -1.43
N ILE A 134 2.08 5.84 -2.77
CA ILE A 134 2.54 4.73 -3.62
C ILE A 134 4.04 4.53 -3.49
N ASN A 135 4.83 5.61 -3.50
CA ASN A 135 6.29 5.50 -3.39
C ASN A 135 6.72 4.98 -2.01
N LEU A 136 6.10 5.48 -0.94
CA LEU A 136 6.37 5.02 0.43
C LEU A 136 5.97 3.54 0.62
N ALA A 137 4.84 3.12 0.06
CA ALA A 137 4.42 1.72 0.05
C ALA A 137 5.40 0.84 -0.74
N ASN A 138 5.85 1.29 -1.91
CA ASN A 138 6.82 0.56 -2.73
C ASN A 138 8.17 0.38 -2.01
N ASN A 139 8.61 1.38 -1.24
CA ASN A 139 9.80 1.28 -0.38
C ASN A 139 9.64 0.21 0.72
N LEU A 140 8.41 -0.15 1.08
CA LEU A 140 8.10 -1.26 2.00
C LEU A 140 7.97 -2.62 1.30
N GLY A 141 8.02 -2.65 -0.03
CA GLY A 141 7.74 -3.83 -0.85
C GLY A 141 6.24 -4.07 -1.07
N GLU A 142 5.40 -3.07 -0.81
CA GLU A 142 3.95 -3.12 -0.93
C GLU A 142 3.49 -2.42 -2.22
N SER A 143 2.48 -2.99 -2.90
CA SER A 143 2.03 -2.50 -4.20
C SER A 143 0.63 -1.88 -4.11
N ILE A 144 0.58 -0.56 -4.18
CA ILE A 144 -0.68 0.19 -4.33
C ILE A 144 -0.88 0.48 -5.82
N ILE A 145 -2.03 0.06 -6.36
CA ILE A 145 -2.41 0.25 -7.76
C ILE A 145 -3.04 1.63 -7.90
N PHE A 146 -2.46 2.47 -8.76
CA PHE A 146 -3.05 3.73 -9.19
C PHE A 146 -4.20 3.45 -10.17
N CYS A 147 -5.36 4.06 -9.95
CA CYS A 147 -6.49 3.96 -10.87
C CYS A 147 -6.62 5.26 -11.70
N ASP A 148 -6.74 5.10 -13.03
CA ASP A 148 -6.93 6.18 -14.02
C ASP A 148 -8.09 5.85 -14.98
#